data_AF-A0A7M5X771-F1
#
_entry.id   AF-A0A7M5X771-F1
#
_cell.length_a   1.000
_cell.length_b   1.000
_cell.length_c   1.000
_cell.angle_alpha   90.00
_cell.angle_beta   90.00
_cell.angle_gamma   90.00
#
_symmetry.space_group_name_H-M   'P 1'
#
loop_
_entity.id
_entity.type
_entity.pdbx_description
1 polymer ?
#
loop_
_entity_poly.entity_id
_entity_poly.type
_entity_poly.pdbx_seq_one_letter_code
_entity_poly.pdbx_strand_id
1 'polypeptide(L)'
;KMLQFRKKTTHRMLCLYFLILLANKVDSQKSCGLTFNGTEGVISSYSPYSRGEDCFWEITPRVHVSYIKLTWKEFMVDGVLPSCNNDFVEVYSGCESPVKLVRFCSNNMIGDLPHDIYTNQNCLKIRLHASEKNSTRQTGFVASFEVFSTGYANVATQCRSDTDLHRKAGVIASPKWPIGFTGDDLPGRSKECEWDIKAAKLNVIQINVMDIDFDGSSDCYKKNRLKLTGEHSVTNDGQSDGKKNKKKKTVIIEGKNVKKFCTTEKPFTWSTSYYEIEVELKGGYYQPSKRRGFILGYVHYRDDELIAKVILVMQIALIVVGIIIAGCVLCFVKKRWWDRRQTDQVASTNVQENASLTGYADCEMSGAKSEETVALNTQKQYVQYGNSEEIPPPPYPGPQTDGITLPPPILNQPPYPPMQHQPPYPPAQQPPYTPAQQPFY
;
A
#
# COMPACT_ATOMS: atom_id res chain seq x y z
N LYS A 1 -63.33 -2.00 48.31
CA LYS A 1 -62.23 -1.01 48.48
C LYS A 1 -60.82 -1.61 48.28
N MET A 2 -60.54 -2.85 48.67
CA MET A 2 -59.20 -3.47 48.46
C MET A 2 -58.81 -3.76 46.99
N LEU A 3 -59.77 -4.03 46.09
CA LEU A 3 -59.48 -4.26 44.66
C LEU A 3 -59.03 -3.00 43.90
N GLN A 4 -59.54 -1.84 44.29
CA GLN A 4 -59.19 -0.52 43.72
C GLN A 4 -57.76 -0.10 44.13
N PHE A 5 -57.33 -0.46 45.35
CA PHE A 5 -55.96 -0.21 45.81
C PHE A 5 -54.94 -1.06 45.05
N ARG A 6 -55.25 -2.35 44.80
CA ARG A 6 -54.34 -3.26 44.06
C ARG A 6 -54.05 -2.81 42.62
N LYS A 7 -55.03 -2.27 41.88
CA LYS A 7 -54.84 -1.75 40.51
C LYS A 7 -53.99 -0.46 40.45
N LYS A 8 -54.13 0.42 41.45
CA LYS A 8 -53.41 1.70 41.50
C LYS A 8 -51.93 1.50 41.82
N THR A 9 -51.60 0.49 42.63
CA THR A 9 -50.22 0.12 42.96
C THR A 9 -49.50 -0.57 41.79
N THR A 10 -50.19 -1.42 41.02
CA THR A 10 -49.59 -2.04 39.82
C THR A 10 -49.32 -1.03 38.71
N HIS A 11 -50.20 -0.05 38.47
CA HIS A 11 -49.91 1.02 37.51
C HIS A 11 -48.72 1.89 37.94
N ARG A 12 -48.59 2.21 39.24
CA ARG A 12 -47.44 2.96 39.76
C ARG A 12 -46.14 2.17 39.68
N MET A 13 -46.17 0.86 39.96
CA MET A 13 -45.01 -0.04 39.79
C MET A 13 -44.61 -0.21 38.32
N LEU A 14 -45.57 -0.38 37.41
CA LEU A 14 -45.30 -0.44 35.97
C LEU A 14 -44.75 0.89 35.44
N CYS A 15 -45.26 2.03 35.93
CA CYS A 15 -44.75 3.34 35.54
C CYS A 15 -43.36 3.62 36.09
N LEU A 16 -43.07 3.21 37.35
CA LEU A 16 -41.72 3.22 37.92
C LEU A 16 -40.78 2.29 37.15
N TYR A 17 -41.23 1.09 36.76
CA TYR A 17 -40.43 0.16 35.96
C TYR A 17 -40.17 0.72 34.57
N PHE A 18 -41.15 1.36 33.94
CA PHE A 18 -41.01 2.03 32.65
C PHE A 18 -40.12 3.27 32.74
N LEU A 19 -40.21 4.05 33.81
CA LEU A 19 -39.31 5.18 34.08
C LEU A 19 -37.88 4.72 34.41
N ILE A 20 -37.70 3.59 35.08
CA ILE A 20 -36.39 2.96 35.32
C ILE A 20 -35.83 2.40 34.01
N LEU A 21 -36.66 1.81 33.14
CA LEU A 21 -36.26 1.38 31.79
C LEU A 21 -35.90 2.58 30.89
N LEU A 22 -36.59 3.72 31.02
CA LEU A 22 -36.24 4.98 30.34
C LEU A 22 -34.98 5.62 30.93
N ALA A 23 -34.76 5.53 32.25
CA ALA A 23 -33.57 6.05 32.94
C ALA A 23 -32.33 5.15 32.77
N ASN A 24 -32.51 3.86 32.44
CA ASN A 24 -31.43 2.92 32.11
C ASN A 24 -31.10 2.89 30.62
N LYS A 25 -31.64 3.80 29.82
CA LYS A 25 -30.92 4.22 28.63
C LYS A 25 -29.78 5.10 29.12
N VAL A 26 -28.74 4.46 29.67
CA VAL A 26 -27.40 5.00 29.61
C VAL A 26 -27.18 5.23 28.13
N ASP A 27 -27.38 6.47 27.71
CA ASP A 27 -26.89 6.91 26.43
C ASP A 27 -25.42 6.55 26.50
N SER A 28 -25.01 5.53 25.73
CA SER A 28 -23.60 5.30 25.48
C SER A 28 -23.18 6.54 24.72
N GLN A 29 -22.88 7.61 25.47
CA GLN A 29 -22.45 8.87 24.94
C GLN A 29 -21.26 8.49 24.07
N LYS A 30 -21.47 8.56 22.75
CA LYS A 30 -20.42 8.49 21.75
C LYS A 30 -19.52 9.69 22.04
N SER A 31 -18.66 9.54 23.05
CA SER A 31 -17.75 10.58 23.51
C SER A 31 -16.58 10.55 22.56
N CYS A 32 -16.74 11.34 21.52
CA CYS A 32 -15.71 11.68 20.57
C CYS A 32 -14.64 12.51 21.28
N GLY A 33 -13.44 11.94 21.40
CA GLY A 33 -12.33 12.55 22.11
C GLY A 33 -12.29 12.26 23.62
N LEU A 34 -11.10 11.94 24.12
CA LEU A 34 -10.80 11.64 25.51
C LEU A 34 -9.35 12.02 25.85
N THR A 35 -9.10 12.31 27.12
CA THR A 35 -7.74 12.48 27.65
C THR A 35 -7.33 11.26 28.47
N PHE A 36 -6.17 10.70 28.17
CA PHE A 36 -5.61 9.53 28.82
C PHE A 36 -4.37 9.90 29.63
N ASN A 37 -4.41 9.64 30.94
CA ASN A 37 -3.29 9.91 31.85
C ASN A 37 -2.51 8.66 32.28
N GLY A 38 -2.90 7.49 31.75
CA GLY A 38 -2.30 6.20 32.04
C GLY A 38 -1.04 5.92 31.20
N THR A 39 -0.41 4.78 31.46
CA THR A 39 0.73 4.27 30.67
C THR A 39 0.33 3.36 29.53
N GLU A 40 -0.94 2.97 29.47
CA GLU A 40 -1.52 2.18 28.39
C GLU A 40 -3.01 2.50 28.23
N GLY A 41 -3.57 2.17 27.07
CA GLY A 41 -4.99 2.32 26.83
C GLY A 41 -5.39 2.05 25.39
N VAL A 42 -6.70 2.09 25.15
CA VAL A 42 -7.30 1.89 23.83
C VAL A 42 -8.10 3.13 23.46
N ILE A 43 -7.92 3.56 22.21
CA ILE A 43 -8.55 4.70 21.58
C ILE A 43 -9.41 4.17 20.45
N SER A 44 -10.66 4.61 20.39
CA SER A 44 -11.55 4.31 19.28
C SER A 44 -12.27 5.57 18.85
N SER A 45 -12.42 5.75 17.53
CA SER A 45 -13.34 6.74 16.99
C SER A 45 -14.82 6.35 17.19
N TYR A 46 -15.08 5.11 17.61
CA TYR A 46 -16.37 4.44 17.57
C TYR A 46 -16.90 4.29 16.14
N SER A 47 -17.28 3.08 15.75
CA SER A 47 -17.72 2.77 14.39
C SER A 47 -19.25 2.82 14.29
N PRO A 48 -19.84 3.51 13.29
CA PRO A 48 -19.23 4.53 12.44
C PRO A 48 -19.06 5.87 13.18
N TYR A 49 -18.03 6.64 12.82
CA TYR A 49 -17.87 8.03 13.25
C TYR A 49 -18.92 8.93 12.56
N SER A 50 -19.27 10.03 13.20
CA SER A 50 -20.30 10.96 12.73
C SER A 50 -19.75 11.89 11.64
N ARG A 51 -20.63 12.43 10.80
CA ARG A 51 -20.23 13.42 9.78
C ARG A 51 -20.03 14.79 10.41
N GLY A 52 -19.13 15.58 9.83
CA GLY A 52 -18.76 16.90 10.36
C GLY A 52 -18.07 16.83 11.73
N GLU A 53 -17.67 15.63 12.15
CA GLU A 53 -17.09 15.39 13.46
C GLU A 53 -15.60 15.76 13.48
N ASP A 54 -15.16 16.40 14.58
CA ASP A 54 -13.78 16.81 14.78
C ASP A 54 -13.34 16.43 16.20
N CYS A 55 -12.84 15.21 16.36
CA CYS A 55 -12.51 14.63 17.66
C CYS A 55 -11.03 14.76 17.97
N PHE A 56 -10.73 14.96 19.25
CA PHE A 56 -9.37 15.01 19.76
C PHE A 56 -9.15 14.02 20.90
N TRP A 57 -8.13 13.18 20.77
CA TRP A 57 -7.64 12.37 21.87
C TRP A 57 -6.25 12.87 22.29
N GLU A 58 -6.04 13.00 23.59
CA GLU A 58 -4.76 13.43 24.15
C GLU A 58 -4.25 12.37 25.12
N ILE A 59 -3.02 11.93 24.92
CA ILE A 59 -2.35 10.98 25.81
C ILE A 59 -1.29 11.78 26.55
N THR A 60 -1.49 11.98 27.85
CA THR A 60 -0.65 12.79 28.74
C THR A 60 -0.25 11.96 29.96
N PRO A 61 0.74 11.05 29.81
CA PRO A 61 1.15 10.17 30.89
C PRO A 61 1.64 10.98 32.10
N ARG A 62 1.32 10.53 33.31
CA ARG A 62 1.79 11.18 34.55
C ARG A 62 3.29 11.04 34.81
N VAL A 63 3.99 10.24 34.00
CA VAL A 63 5.42 9.96 34.14
C VAL A 63 6.21 11.04 33.41
N HIS A 64 7.12 11.69 34.12
CA HIS A 64 8.04 12.66 33.52
C HIS A 64 9.12 11.95 32.69
N VAL A 65 9.25 12.35 31.42
CA VAL A 65 10.24 11.86 30.43
C VAL A 65 9.98 10.42 30.00
N SER A 66 9.03 10.28 29.10
CA SER A 66 8.51 9.05 28.55
C SER A 66 8.34 9.18 27.04
N TYR A 67 8.33 8.04 26.37
CA TYR A 67 7.96 7.92 24.97
C TYR A 67 6.60 7.25 24.89
N ILE A 68 5.86 7.58 23.84
CA ILE A 68 4.55 7.00 23.61
C ILE A 68 4.59 6.32 22.25
N LYS A 69 4.16 5.05 22.22
CA LYS A 69 3.93 4.29 21.00
C LYS A 69 2.43 4.12 20.81
N LEU A 70 1.94 4.39 19.62
CA LEU A 70 0.57 4.17 19.18
C LEU A 70 0.56 3.09 18.11
N THR A 71 -0.20 2.02 18.34
CA THR A 71 -0.35 0.88 17.42
C THR A 71 -1.80 0.80 16.95
N TRP A 72 -1.98 0.74 15.64
CA TRP A 72 -3.30 0.60 15.02
C TRP A 72 -3.77 -0.85 15.11
N LYS A 73 -5.06 -1.03 15.39
CA LYS A 73 -5.74 -2.34 15.41
C LYS A 73 -6.76 -2.44 14.30
N GLU A 74 -7.45 -1.33 14.03
CA GLU A 74 -8.37 -1.16 12.92
C GLU A 74 -8.18 0.25 12.35
N PHE A 75 -8.20 0.38 11.02
CA PHE A 75 -8.06 1.69 10.39
C PHE A 75 -8.78 1.75 9.04
N MET A 76 -9.88 2.49 9.01
CA MET A 76 -10.72 2.68 7.83
C MET A 76 -11.35 4.07 7.89
N VAL A 77 -10.63 5.03 7.29
CA VAL A 77 -10.99 6.44 7.29
C VAL A 77 -11.05 6.92 5.85
N ASP A 78 -12.18 7.50 5.48
CA ASP A 78 -12.49 7.81 4.09
C ASP A 78 -11.66 8.96 3.54
N GLY A 79 -10.71 8.62 2.67
CA GLY A 79 -9.85 9.60 2.02
C GLY A 79 -8.78 8.93 1.20
N VAL A 80 -8.17 9.69 0.31
CA VAL A 80 -7.12 9.24 -0.61
C VAL A 80 -5.79 9.86 -0.17
N LEU A 81 -4.81 9.01 0.15
CA LEU A 81 -3.43 9.41 0.45
C LEU A 81 -2.77 10.03 -0.80
N PRO A 82 -1.84 10.97 -0.62
CA PRO A 82 -1.25 11.42 0.65
C PRO A 82 -1.97 12.62 1.29
N SER A 83 -2.89 13.27 0.57
CA SER A 83 -3.49 14.54 1.03
C SER A 83 -4.61 14.34 2.05
N CYS A 84 -5.38 13.25 1.91
CA CYS A 84 -6.57 12.94 2.70
C CYS A 84 -7.51 14.15 2.83
N ASN A 85 -7.97 14.67 1.69
CA ASN A 85 -8.75 15.92 1.60
C ASN A 85 -10.18 15.83 2.18
N ASN A 86 -10.71 14.61 2.37
CA ASN A 86 -12.03 14.38 2.95
C ASN A 86 -11.86 14.13 4.45
N ASP A 87 -11.94 12.87 4.86
CA ASP A 87 -11.75 12.48 6.25
C ASP A 87 -10.29 12.10 6.45
N PHE A 88 -9.77 12.38 7.65
CA PHE A 88 -8.40 12.07 7.99
C PHE A 88 -8.20 11.89 9.48
N VAL A 89 -7.15 11.15 9.81
CA VAL A 89 -6.58 11.11 11.16
C VAL A 89 -5.21 11.76 11.12
N GLU A 90 -5.02 12.80 11.93
CA GLU A 90 -3.72 13.42 12.15
C GLU A 90 -3.19 13.05 13.53
N VAL A 91 -1.88 12.80 13.61
CA VAL A 91 -1.19 12.53 14.87
C VAL A 91 -0.09 13.58 15.07
N TYR A 92 -0.02 14.12 16.27
CA TYR A 92 0.90 15.18 16.66
C TYR A 92 1.72 14.76 17.88
N SER A 93 2.98 15.18 17.87
CA SER A 93 3.91 15.09 18.99
C SER A 93 3.84 16.37 19.83
N GLY A 94 3.52 16.25 21.11
CA GLY A 94 3.30 17.37 22.03
C GLY A 94 1.86 17.91 22.01
N CYS A 95 1.42 18.45 23.15
CA CYS A 95 0.07 19.03 23.33
C CYS A 95 0.11 20.56 23.29
N GLU A 96 1.06 21.17 23.99
CA GLU A 96 1.20 22.63 24.09
C GLU A 96 1.80 23.25 22.82
N SER A 97 2.75 22.55 22.20
CA SER A 97 3.38 22.93 20.94
C SER A 97 3.34 21.74 19.97
N PRO A 98 2.14 21.39 19.47
CA PRO A 98 1.94 20.16 18.70
C PRO A 98 2.67 20.25 17.36
N VAL A 99 3.57 19.30 17.11
CA VAL A 99 4.23 19.10 15.82
C VAL A 99 3.59 17.91 15.12
N LYS A 100 3.04 18.13 13.91
CA LYS A 100 2.39 17.06 13.16
C LYS A 100 3.40 15.99 12.78
N LEU A 101 3.14 14.75 13.19
CA LEU A 101 3.88 13.58 12.76
C LEU A 101 3.33 13.09 11.40
N VAL A 102 2.02 12.93 11.29
CA VAL A 102 1.42 12.31 10.10
C VAL A 102 -0.04 12.66 9.90
N ARG A 103 -0.52 12.43 8.67
CA ARG A 103 -1.91 12.40 8.27
C ARG A 103 -2.20 11.09 7.54
N PHE A 104 -3.26 10.38 7.92
CA PHE A 104 -3.68 9.11 7.31
C PHE A 104 -5.16 9.11 6.91
N CYS A 105 -5.43 8.30 5.88
CA CYS A 105 -6.73 7.86 5.38
C CYS A 105 -6.48 6.56 4.58
N SER A 106 -7.52 5.80 4.22
CA SER A 106 -7.36 4.39 3.82
C SER A 106 -7.81 4.01 2.41
N ASN A 107 -8.47 4.85 1.62
CA ASN A 107 -9.16 4.38 0.40
C ASN A 107 -8.25 3.77 -0.66
N ASN A 108 -7.04 4.32 -0.80
CA ASN A 108 -6.02 3.86 -1.74
C ASN A 108 -4.80 3.26 -1.01
N MET A 109 -4.85 3.09 0.30
CA MET A 109 -3.78 2.42 1.05
C MET A 109 -3.75 0.94 0.66
N ILE A 110 -2.55 0.38 0.43
CA ILE A 110 -2.42 -1.02 0.01
C ILE A 110 -2.51 -1.98 1.20
N GLY A 111 -2.02 -1.55 2.36
CA GLY A 111 -2.12 -2.27 3.64
C GLY A 111 -3.43 -2.02 4.35
N ASP A 112 -3.78 -2.92 5.27
CA ASP A 112 -4.99 -2.81 6.08
C ASP A 112 -4.79 -1.85 7.27
N LEU A 113 -3.54 -1.65 7.69
CA LEU A 113 -3.17 -0.78 8.80
C LEU A 113 -1.98 0.13 8.41
N PRO A 114 -1.98 1.39 8.86
CA PRO A 114 -0.81 2.25 8.75
C PRO A 114 0.29 1.81 9.74
N HIS A 115 1.47 2.39 9.62
CA HIS A 115 2.58 2.08 10.52
C HIS A 115 2.34 2.64 11.94
N ASP A 116 2.98 1.99 12.93
CA ASP A 116 2.97 2.45 14.32
C ASP A 116 3.61 3.84 14.45
N ILE A 117 3.08 4.65 15.36
CA ILE A 117 3.54 6.02 15.62
C ILE A 117 4.30 6.08 16.93
N TYR A 118 5.42 6.81 16.93
CA TYR A 118 6.27 7.00 18.09
C TYR A 118 6.48 8.49 18.32
N THR A 119 6.46 8.91 19.59
CA THR A 119 6.83 10.26 20.01
C THR A 119 7.82 10.21 21.16
N ASN A 120 8.74 11.17 21.18
CA ASN A 120 9.68 11.43 22.26
C ASN A 120 9.21 12.52 23.25
N GLN A 121 7.97 13.00 23.08
CA GLN A 121 7.34 13.97 23.96
C GLN A 121 6.39 13.25 24.94
N ASN A 122 6.21 13.82 26.13
CA ASN A 122 5.22 13.34 27.12
C ASN A 122 3.77 13.69 26.76
N CYS A 123 3.50 13.96 25.49
CA CYS A 123 2.16 14.04 24.97
C CYS A 123 2.10 13.55 23.52
N LEU A 124 1.04 12.79 23.22
CA LEU A 124 0.60 12.49 21.86
C LEU A 124 -0.83 13.00 21.70
N LYS A 125 -1.08 13.78 20.65
CA LYS A 125 -2.42 14.26 20.30
C LYS A 125 -2.88 13.65 18.99
N ILE A 126 -4.09 13.13 18.95
CA ILE A 126 -4.70 12.52 17.77
C ILE A 126 -5.95 13.34 17.43
N ARG A 127 -6.11 13.69 16.15
CA ARG A 127 -7.29 14.37 15.63
C ARG A 127 -7.94 13.52 14.55
N LEU A 128 -9.22 13.21 14.70
CA LEU A 128 -10.06 12.71 13.62
C LEU A 128 -10.87 13.88 13.09
N HIS A 129 -10.75 14.15 11.79
CA HIS A 129 -11.63 15.07 11.09
C HIS A 129 -12.48 14.28 10.10
N ALA A 130 -13.80 14.46 10.16
CA ALA A 130 -14.77 13.89 9.24
C ALA A 130 -15.51 15.02 8.52
N SER A 131 -15.51 14.97 7.18
CA SER A 131 -16.22 15.93 6.35
C SER A 131 -17.74 15.78 6.51
N GLU A 132 -18.48 16.84 6.18
CA GLU A 132 -19.94 16.77 6.06
C GLU A 132 -20.41 16.02 4.80
N LYS A 133 -19.51 15.79 3.83
CA LYS A 133 -19.81 15.09 2.58
C LYS A 133 -20.21 13.63 2.87
N ASN A 134 -21.09 13.07 2.04
CA ASN A 134 -21.50 11.66 2.10
C ASN A 134 -20.28 10.74 1.94
N SER A 135 -19.64 10.36 3.04
CA SER A 135 -18.70 9.25 3.05
C SER A 135 -19.47 7.94 3.09
N THR A 136 -19.10 7.00 2.21
CA THR A 136 -19.76 5.69 2.07
C THR A 136 -19.05 4.57 2.83
N ARG A 137 -17.86 4.84 3.41
CA ARG A 137 -16.97 3.85 4.04
C ARG A 137 -16.52 4.25 5.45
N GLN A 138 -17.44 4.80 6.25
CA GLN A 138 -17.16 5.26 7.61
C GLN A 138 -17.14 4.07 8.57
N THR A 139 -15.97 3.50 8.89
CA THR A 139 -15.85 2.50 9.97
C THR A 139 -14.85 2.92 11.05
N GLY A 140 -14.03 3.95 10.79
CA GLY A 140 -13.24 4.63 11.83
C GLY A 140 -11.91 3.95 12.12
N PHE A 141 -11.41 4.11 13.35
CA PHE A 141 -10.19 3.47 13.78
C PHE A 141 -10.27 2.98 15.22
N VAL A 142 -9.44 1.98 15.51
CA VAL A 142 -9.10 1.52 16.85
C VAL A 142 -7.58 1.48 16.95
N ALA A 143 -7.04 2.06 18.01
CA ALA A 143 -5.61 2.06 18.29
C ALA A 143 -5.36 1.79 19.78
N SER A 144 -4.22 1.20 20.11
CA SER A 144 -3.74 1.08 21.48
C SER A 144 -2.50 1.93 21.65
N PHE A 145 -2.30 2.52 22.83
CA PHE A 145 -1.05 3.19 23.16
C PHE A 145 -0.34 2.50 24.33
N GLU A 146 0.98 2.59 24.33
CA GLU A 146 1.84 2.18 25.44
C GLU A 146 2.92 3.23 25.68
N VAL A 147 3.22 3.46 26.96
CA VAL A 147 4.21 4.43 27.43
C VAL A 147 5.44 3.67 27.89
N PHE A 148 6.61 4.08 27.40
CA PHE A 148 7.86 3.43 27.69
C PHE A 148 8.97 4.42 28.06
N SER A 149 10.02 3.94 28.73
CA SER A 149 11.12 4.78 29.23
C SER A 149 12.39 4.66 28.37
N THR A 150 13.29 5.63 28.55
CA THR A 150 14.62 5.69 27.89
C THR A 150 15.54 4.51 28.19
N GLY A 151 15.21 3.64 29.16
CA GLY A 151 16.10 2.58 29.63
C GLY A 151 16.14 1.33 28.74
N TYR A 152 15.24 1.20 27.78
CA TYR A 152 15.14 0.03 26.92
C TYR A 152 14.80 0.40 25.47
N ALA A 153 15.47 -0.27 24.54
CA ALA A 153 15.15 -0.18 23.13
C ALA A 153 13.82 -0.88 22.91
N ASN A 154 12.84 -0.17 22.36
CA ASN A 154 11.50 -0.71 22.17
C ASN A 154 11.18 -1.01 20.69
N VAL A 155 12.09 -0.66 19.78
CA VAL A 155 11.97 -0.97 18.35
C VAL A 155 13.12 -1.88 17.93
N ALA A 156 12.81 -3.15 17.69
CA ALA A 156 13.75 -4.10 17.12
C ALA A 156 13.85 -3.87 15.60
N THR A 157 14.87 -3.15 15.15
CA THR A 157 15.17 -2.98 13.72
C THR A 157 16.44 -3.76 13.37
N GLN A 158 16.35 -4.62 12.35
CA GLN A 158 17.53 -5.31 11.82
C GLN A 158 18.30 -4.35 10.91
N CYS A 159 19.61 -4.24 11.09
CA CYS A 159 20.46 -3.27 10.38
C CYS A 159 20.73 -3.60 8.90
N ARG A 160 20.11 -4.65 8.39
CA ARG A 160 20.06 -4.96 6.97
C ARG A 160 18.78 -5.75 6.74
N SER A 161 17.87 -5.17 5.98
CA SER A 161 16.69 -5.87 5.52
C SER A 161 16.59 -5.55 4.04
N ASP A 162 16.81 -6.54 3.17
CA ASP A 162 16.12 -6.54 1.89
C ASP A 162 14.66 -6.73 2.31
N THR A 163 13.94 -5.63 2.53
CA THR A 163 12.55 -5.73 2.93
C THR A 163 11.87 -6.45 1.80
N ASP A 164 11.41 -7.68 2.07
CA ASP A 164 10.53 -8.43 1.20
C ASP A 164 9.59 -7.43 0.53
N LEU A 165 9.52 -7.49 -0.80
CA LEU A 165 8.73 -6.67 -1.74
C LEU A 165 7.23 -6.54 -1.40
N HIS A 166 6.81 -6.93 -0.19
CA HIS A 166 5.45 -7.22 0.24
C HIS A 166 5.05 -6.58 1.57
N ARG A 167 5.97 -6.01 2.38
CA ARG A 167 5.52 -5.25 3.57
C ARG A 167 4.94 -3.91 3.12
N LYS A 168 3.62 -3.76 3.31
CA LYS A 168 2.84 -2.61 2.85
C LYS A 168 2.92 -1.39 3.76
N ALA A 169 3.36 -1.59 5.00
CA ALA A 169 3.67 -0.56 5.98
C ALA A 169 4.68 -1.11 6.99
N GLY A 170 5.44 -0.23 7.64
CA GLY A 170 6.41 -0.63 8.65
C GLY A 170 7.14 0.54 9.29
N VAL A 171 8.00 0.22 10.26
CA VAL A 171 8.82 1.17 11.01
C VAL A 171 10.28 0.74 10.91
N ILE A 172 11.15 1.72 10.72
CA ILE A 172 12.61 1.58 10.67
C ILE A 172 13.19 2.55 11.68
N ALA A 173 14.03 2.06 12.58
CA ALA A 173 14.74 2.88 13.54
C ALA A 173 16.25 2.59 13.51
N SER A 174 17.05 3.57 13.94
CA SER A 174 18.44 3.28 14.29
C SER A 174 18.50 2.23 15.41
N PRO A 175 19.58 1.44 15.50
CA PRO A 175 19.76 0.51 16.59
C PRO A 175 19.53 1.17 17.94
N LYS A 176 18.89 0.44 18.86
CA LYS A 176 18.66 0.89 20.23
C LYS A 176 17.87 2.19 20.40
N TRP A 177 17.24 2.75 19.35
CA TRP A 177 16.36 3.91 19.52
C TRP A 177 15.34 3.60 20.64
N PRO A 178 15.17 4.47 21.65
CA PRO A 178 15.68 5.84 21.74
C PRO A 178 16.94 6.05 22.63
N ILE A 179 17.61 4.99 23.08
CA ILE A 179 18.75 5.08 24.03
C ILE A 179 20.00 5.73 23.38
N GLY A 180 20.05 5.73 22.05
CA GLY A 180 21.22 6.13 21.28
C GLY A 180 22.17 4.96 21.03
N PHE A 181 23.00 5.13 20.01
CA PHE A 181 23.82 4.06 19.47
C PHE A 181 25.21 4.56 19.07
N THR A 182 26.10 3.60 18.96
CA THR A 182 27.50 3.77 18.59
C THR A 182 27.76 3.17 17.22
N GLY A 183 28.87 3.53 16.59
CA GLY A 183 29.28 2.89 15.34
C GLY A 183 29.51 1.37 15.47
N ASP A 184 29.74 0.86 16.68
CA ASP A 184 29.94 -0.58 16.93
C ASP A 184 28.60 -1.35 17.03
N ASP A 185 27.48 -0.63 17.17
CA ASP A 185 26.13 -1.20 17.07
C ASP A 185 25.68 -1.41 15.62
N LEU A 186 26.47 -0.91 14.64
CA LEU A 186 26.22 -1.08 13.22
C LEU A 186 27.07 -2.25 12.67
N PRO A 187 26.55 -3.02 11.71
CA PRO A 187 27.22 -4.20 11.19
C PRO A 187 28.41 -3.84 10.31
N GLY A 188 29.39 -4.75 10.30
CA GLY A 188 30.53 -4.71 9.38
C GLY A 188 31.55 -3.62 9.68
N ARG A 189 32.64 -3.62 8.90
CA ARG A 189 33.71 -2.61 9.03
C ARG A 189 33.30 -1.23 8.49
N SER A 190 32.30 -1.18 7.62
CA SER A 190 31.79 0.07 7.06
C SER A 190 30.89 0.84 8.03
N LYS A 191 30.39 0.19 9.10
CA LYS A 191 29.49 0.81 10.10
C LYS A 191 28.27 1.43 9.42
N GLU A 192 27.62 0.65 8.57
CA GLU A 192 26.52 1.08 7.70
C GLU A 192 25.33 0.13 7.86
N CYS A 193 24.12 0.69 7.94
CA CYS A 193 22.86 -0.03 7.84
C CYS A 193 22.09 0.47 6.64
N GLU A 194 21.45 -0.47 5.94
CA GLU A 194 20.76 -0.22 4.68
C GLU A 194 19.42 -0.94 4.69
N TRP A 195 18.37 -0.23 4.27
CA TRP A 195 17.03 -0.76 4.11
C TRP A 195 16.46 -0.35 2.76
N ASP A 196 15.96 -1.33 2.01
CA ASP A 196 15.37 -1.13 0.68
C ASP A 196 13.85 -1.30 0.71
N ILE A 197 13.11 -0.19 0.76
CA ILE A 197 11.65 -0.20 0.74
C ILE A 197 11.18 -0.22 -0.72
N LYS A 198 10.68 -1.37 -1.16
CA LYS A 198 10.18 -1.57 -2.54
C LYS A 198 8.67 -1.73 -2.55
N ALA A 199 7.98 -0.90 -3.32
CA ALA A 199 6.56 -0.99 -3.59
C ALA A 199 6.30 -1.73 -4.90
N ALA A 200 5.17 -2.45 -4.97
CA ALA A 200 4.73 -3.06 -6.21
C ALA A 200 4.44 -1.99 -7.30
N LYS A 201 4.47 -2.40 -8.56
CA LYS A 201 4.26 -1.50 -9.72
C LYS A 201 2.98 -0.66 -9.54
N LEU A 202 3.08 0.64 -9.83
CA LEU A 202 2.00 1.65 -9.70
C LEU A 202 1.61 2.01 -8.25
N ASN A 203 2.30 1.47 -7.25
CA ASN A 203 2.21 1.95 -5.88
C ASN A 203 3.38 2.87 -5.58
N VAL A 204 3.13 3.81 -4.68
CA VAL A 204 4.10 4.79 -4.19
C VAL A 204 4.21 4.68 -2.68
N ILE A 205 5.25 5.32 -2.12
CA ILE A 205 5.60 5.21 -0.71
C ILE A 205 5.49 6.59 -0.07
N GLN A 206 4.79 6.66 1.07
CA GLN A 206 4.86 7.80 1.97
C GLN A 206 5.77 7.46 3.14
N ILE A 207 6.83 8.24 3.32
CA ILE A 207 7.70 8.20 4.49
C ILE A 207 7.20 9.20 5.53
N ASN A 208 7.23 8.79 6.79
CA ASN A 208 6.96 9.62 7.95
C ASN A 208 8.14 9.55 8.90
N VAL A 209 8.93 10.62 8.95
CA VAL A 209 10.05 10.76 9.87
C VAL A 209 9.52 11.33 11.19
N MET A 210 9.59 10.53 12.26
CA MET A 210 8.98 10.86 13.55
C MET A 210 9.98 11.39 14.59
N ASP A 211 11.25 10.98 14.52
CA ASP A 211 12.34 11.57 15.32
C ASP A 211 13.63 11.49 14.50
N ILE A 212 14.38 12.59 14.47
CA ILE A 212 15.78 12.63 14.02
C ILE A 212 16.53 13.45 15.05
N ASP A 213 17.48 12.82 15.72
CA ASP A 213 18.38 13.44 16.66
C ASP A 213 19.79 12.90 16.46
N PHE A 214 20.65 13.75 15.89
CA PHE A 214 22.05 13.46 15.62
C PHE A 214 22.91 14.64 16.07
N ASP A 215 24.17 14.37 16.42
CA ASP A 215 25.08 15.34 17.05
C ASP A 215 25.58 16.45 16.11
N GLY A 216 25.18 16.47 14.84
CA GLY A 216 25.53 17.51 13.87
C GLY A 216 27.00 17.56 13.46
N SER A 217 27.26 17.77 12.16
CA SER A 217 28.46 18.48 11.70
C SER A 217 28.09 19.30 10.47
N SER A 218 28.81 20.38 10.19
CA SER A 218 28.58 21.23 9.00
C SER A 218 28.71 20.48 7.67
N ASP A 219 29.35 19.31 7.68
CA ASP A 219 29.68 18.52 6.50
C ASP A 219 29.01 17.12 6.49
N CYS A 220 28.37 16.69 7.58
CA CYS A 220 27.77 15.37 7.77
C CYS A 220 28.68 14.19 7.35
N TYR A 221 30.01 14.31 7.44
CA TYR A 221 30.95 13.26 7.00
C TYR A 221 31.59 12.50 8.17
N LYS A 222 31.78 13.16 9.32
CA LYS A 222 32.50 12.58 10.46
C LYS A 222 31.60 11.93 11.52
N LYS A 223 30.29 12.23 11.49
CA LYS A 223 29.31 11.78 12.48
C LYS A 223 28.22 10.90 11.86
N ASN A 224 27.37 10.37 12.73
CA ASN A 224 26.16 9.64 12.35
C ASN A 224 25.33 10.45 11.35
N ARG A 225 24.86 9.80 10.30
CA ARG A 225 23.99 10.42 9.29
C ARG A 225 22.94 9.44 8.80
N LEU A 226 21.77 9.98 8.49
CA LEU A 226 20.70 9.32 7.75
C LEU A 226 20.67 9.89 6.33
N LYS A 227 20.59 9.02 5.33
CA LYS A 227 20.39 9.39 3.94
C LYS A 227 19.17 8.64 3.42
N LEU A 228 18.25 9.38 2.81
CA LEU A 228 17.07 8.84 2.15
C LEU A 228 17.21 9.11 0.66
N THR A 229 17.11 8.05 -0.15
CA THR A 229 17.23 8.11 -1.60
C THR A 229 15.96 7.58 -2.22
N GLY A 230 15.30 8.39 -3.06
CA GLY A 230 14.25 7.91 -3.97
C GLY A 230 14.82 7.68 -5.36
N GLU A 231 14.60 6.50 -5.93
CA GLU A 231 15.09 6.12 -7.26
C GLU A 231 13.96 5.66 -8.21
N HIS A 232 14.08 6.01 -9.49
CA HIS A 232 13.22 5.53 -10.56
C HIS A 232 13.98 4.49 -11.41
N SER A 233 13.86 3.21 -11.07
CA SER A 233 14.61 2.13 -11.72
C SER A 233 13.81 1.48 -12.87
N VAL A 234 13.43 2.24 -13.91
CA VAL A 234 12.71 1.66 -15.07
C VAL A 234 13.58 0.63 -15.78
N THR A 235 13.25 -0.65 -15.60
CA THR A 235 13.88 -1.75 -16.32
C THR A 235 13.11 -1.99 -17.62
N ASN A 236 13.73 -1.66 -18.75
CA ASN A 236 13.21 -2.10 -20.04
C ASN A 236 13.45 -3.61 -20.17
N ASP A 237 12.38 -4.40 -20.25
CA ASP A 237 12.43 -5.82 -20.59
C ASP A 237 12.82 -6.01 -22.07
N GLY A 238 14.11 -5.82 -22.37
CA GLY A 238 14.73 -6.35 -23.57
C GLY A 238 14.57 -7.87 -23.60
N GLN A 239 13.83 -8.33 -24.60
CA GLN A 239 13.66 -9.70 -25.04
C GLN A 239 15.03 -10.40 -25.14
N SER A 240 15.22 -11.47 -24.38
CA SER A 240 16.43 -12.30 -24.45
C SER A 240 16.40 -13.16 -25.70
N ASP A 241 17.05 -12.70 -26.76
CA ASP A 241 17.59 -13.62 -27.76
C ASP A 241 18.94 -14.15 -27.28
N GLY A 242 19.01 -15.48 -27.17
CA GLY A 242 20.10 -16.20 -26.56
C GLY A 242 21.45 -15.95 -27.23
N LYS A 243 22.28 -15.11 -26.62
CA LYS A 243 23.74 -15.17 -26.77
C LYS A 243 24.42 -14.75 -25.47
N LYS A 244 25.29 -15.63 -24.98
CA LYS A 244 26.07 -15.51 -23.74
C LYS A 244 26.99 -14.29 -23.82
N ASN A 245 26.65 -13.23 -23.09
CA ASN A 245 27.54 -12.28 -22.41
C ASN A 245 26.68 -11.26 -21.65
N LYS A 246 26.32 -11.57 -20.41
CA LYS A 246 25.51 -10.69 -19.54
C LYS A 246 26.34 -9.46 -19.12
N LYS A 247 26.37 -8.42 -19.95
CA LYS A 247 26.50 -7.04 -19.44
C LYS A 247 25.14 -6.65 -18.86
N LYS A 248 25.11 -6.41 -17.54
CA LYS A 248 23.93 -5.86 -16.83
C LYS A 248 23.38 -4.67 -17.63
N LYS A 249 22.08 -4.72 -17.94
CA LYS A 249 21.32 -3.66 -18.62
C LYS A 249 21.61 -2.31 -17.98
N THR A 250 21.86 -1.30 -18.82
CA THR A 250 21.94 0.10 -18.43
C THR A 250 20.60 0.55 -17.87
N VAL A 251 20.53 0.79 -16.55
CA VAL A 251 19.40 1.47 -15.91
C VAL A 251 19.53 2.95 -16.25
N ILE A 252 18.56 3.50 -16.97
CA ILE A 252 18.47 4.96 -17.16
C ILE A 252 17.75 5.50 -15.93
N ILE A 253 18.52 6.07 -15.00
CA ILE A 253 18.00 6.65 -13.76
C ILE A 253 17.52 8.07 -14.07
N GLU A 254 16.21 8.27 -14.24
CA GLU A 254 15.61 9.60 -14.30
C GLU A 254 15.43 10.14 -12.87
N GLY A 255 16.35 11.00 -12.44
CA GLY A 255 16.21 11.87 -11.26
C GLY A 255 16.33 11.15 -9.91
N LYS A 256 17.54 11.18 -9.33
CA LYS A 256 17.80 10.71 -7.96
C LYS A 256 17.49 11.83 -6.95
N ASN A 257 16.44 11.67 -6.14
CA ASN A 257 16.16 12.61 -5.05
C ASN A 257 16.83 12.10 -3.76
N VAL A 258 17.78 12.88 -3.22
CA VAL A 258 18.55 12.50 -2.03
C VAL A 258 18.34 13.54 -0.93
N LYS A 259 17.89 13.08 0.25
CA LYS A 259 17.87 13.88 1.49
C LYS A 259 18.91 13.32 2.46
N LYS A 260 19.75 14.19 3.03
CA LYS A 260 20.80 13.81 3.99
C LYS A 260 20.60 14.59 5.28
N PHE A 261 20.59 13.87 6.40
CA PHE A 261 20.38 14.40 7.74
C PHE A 261 21.52 13.99 8.64
N CYS A 262 22.09 14.92 9.39
CA CYS A 262 23.07 14.63 10.42
C CYS A 262 22.91 15.51 11.66
N THR A 263 21.86 16.32 11.70
CA THR A 263 21.46 17.21 12.78
C THR A 263 20.08 16.81 13.29
N THR A 264 19.66 17.39 14.41
CA THR A 264 18.28 17.28 14.87
C THR A 264 17.35 18.00 13.88
N GLU A 265 16.29 17.31 13.45
CA GLU A 265 15.27 17.88 12.55
C GLU A 265 13.89 17.70 13.16
N LYS A 266 12.96 18.59 12.81
CA LYS A 266 11.55 18.41 13.19
C LYS A 266 10.94 17.24 12.40
N PRO A 267 9.95 16.53 12.96
CA PRO A 267 9.19 15.52 12.24
C PRO A 267 8.61 16.04 10.93
N PHE A 268 8.58 15.20 9.89
CA PHE A 268 8.00 15.54 8.59
C PHE A 268 7.56 14.30 7.83
N THR A 269 6.64 14.49 6.89
CA THR A 269 6.26 13.48 5.91
C THR A 269 6.89 13.78 4.55
N TRP A 270 7.17 12.73 3.79
CA TRP A 270 7.68 12.83 2.44
C TRP A 270 7.07 11.72 1.58
N SER A 271 6.17 12.10 0.68
CA SER A 271 5.64 11.21 -0.35
C SER A 271 6.57 11.22 -1.56
N THR A 272 6.93 10.04 -2.05
CA THR A 272 7.77 9.89 -3.23
C THR A 272 6.92 9.72 -4.48
N SER A 273 7.45 10.15 -5.63
CA SER A 273 6.99 9.70 -6.95
C SER A 273 7.61 8.36 -7.36
N TYR A 274 8.35 7.73 -6.44
CA TYR A 274 9.20 6.57 -6.66
C TYR A 274 8.60 5.36 -5.94
N TYR A 275 8.74 4.18 -6.55
CA TYR A 275 8.35 2.90 -5.97
C TYR A 275 9.48 2.24 -5.18
N GLU A 276 10.67 2.82 -5.14
CA GLU A 276 11.83 2.31 -4.40
C GLU A 276 12.46 3.44 -3.57
N ILE A 277 12.68 3.18 -2.28
CA ILE A 277 13.36 4.08 -1.35
C ILE A 277 14.46 3.31 -0.62
N GLU A 278 15.70 3.77 -0.77
CA GLU A 278 16.85 3.30 -0.02
C GLU A 278 17.06 4.20 1.20
N VAL A 279 17.11 3.59 2.38
CA VAL A 279 17.41 4.24 3.67
C VAL A 279 18.81 3.80 4.09
N GLU A 280 19.75 4.74 4.17
CA GLU A 280 21.13 4.50 4.59
C GLU A 280 21.40 5.19 5.93
N LEU A 281 21.78 4.42 6.95
CA LEU A 281 22.36 4.93 8.19
C LEU A 281 23.86 4.66 8.16
N LYS A 282 24.67 5.71 8.28
CA LYS A 282 26.12 5.57 8.43
C LYS A 282 26.56 6.07 9.79
N GLY A 283 27.30 5.24 10.52
CA GLY A 283 27.89 5.59 11.81
C GLY A 283 29.14 6.45 11.66
N GLY A 284 29.30 7.43 12.55
CA GLY A 284 30.54 8.18 12.69
C GLY A 284 31.70 7.31 13.19
N TYR A 285 32.93 7.71 12.84
CA TYR A 285 34.14 6.98 13.22
C TYR A 285 34.60 7.22 14.67
N TYR A 286 34.08 8.26 15.35
CA TYR A 286 34.55 8.70 16.65
C TYR A 286 33.43 8.88 17.67
N GLN A 287 33.59 8.15 18.79
CA GLN A 287 32.87 8.16 20.07
C GLN A 287 31.35 7.87 20.04
N PRO A 288 30.79 7.29 21.14
CA PRO A 288 29.36 7.00 21.26
C PRO A 288 28.54 8.29 21.13
N SER A 289 27.58 8.30 20.19
CA SER A 289 26.59 9.37 20.15
C SER A 289 25.62 9.19 21.31
N LYS A 290 25.43 10.24 22.12
CA LYS A 290 24.40 10.27 23.16
C LYS A 290 23.01 10.59 22.60
N ARG A 291 22.88 10.68 21.27
CA ARG A 291 21.64 11.07 20.60
C ARG A 291 20.80 9.86 20.26
N ARG A 292 19.48 10.07 20.27
CA ARG A 292 18.49 9.00 20.11
C ARG A 292 18.59 8.29 18.77
N GLY A 293 19.12 8.98 17.75
CA GLY A 293 19.22 8.48 16.39
C GLY A 293 17.99 8.86 15.58
N PHE A 294 17.37 7.90 14.88
CA PHE A 294 16.17 8.18 14.11
C PHE A 294 15.12 7.08 14.25
N ILE A 295 13.87 7.46 13.98
CA ILE A 295 12.78 6.54 13.72
C ILE A 295 11.88 7.11 12.63
N LEU A 296 11.55 6.27 11.66
CA LEU A 296 10.63 6.59 10.57
C LEU A 296 9.67 5.44 10.34
N GLY A 297 8.50 5.77 9.82
CA GLY A 297 7.56 4.80 9.28
C GLY A 297 7.36 4.99 7.79
N TYR A 298 6.81 3.97 7.16
CA TYR A 298 6.43 4.01 5.75
C TYR A 298 5.08 3.34 5.54
N VAL A 299 4.37 3.78 4.50
CA VAL A 299 3.12 3.16 4.03
C VAL A 299 3.05 3.20 2.51
N HIS A 300 2.57 2.11 1.92
CA HIS A 300 2.35 1.97 0.49
C HIS A 300 0.90 2.35 0.16
N TYR A 301 0.73 3.17 -0.88
CA TYR A 301 -0.59 3.52 -1.39
C TYR A 301 -0.58 3.52 -2.92
N ARG A 302 -1.76 3.36 -3.51
CA ARG A 302 -1.97 3.42 -4.94
C ARG A 302 -2.02 4.87 -5.38
N ASP A 303 -1.21 5.22 -6.38
CA ASP A 303 -1.28 6.53 -7.00
C ASP A 303 -2.32 6.51 -8.13
N ASP A 304 -3.57 6.84 -7.78
CA ASP A 304 -4.68 6.86 -8.73
C ASP A 304 -4.47 7.91 -9.84
N GLU A 305 -3.75 9.00 -9.57
CA GLU A 305 -3.43 10.02 -10.57
C GLU A 305 -2.42 9.50 -11.59
N LEU A 306 -1.39 8.79 -11.11
CA LEU A 306 -0.43 8.11 -11.98
C LEU A 306 -1.13 7.06 -12.85
N ILE A 307 -2.04 6.26 -12.28
CA ILE A 307 -2.80 5.26 -13.02
C ILE A 307 -3.67 5.91 -14.09
N ALA A 308 -4.38 6.99 -13.76
CA ALA A 308 -5.19 7.73 -14.73
C ALA A 308 -4.34 8.26 -15.89
N LYS A 309 -3.15 8.81 -15.61
CA LYS A 309 -2.20 9.26 -16.64
C LYS A 309 -1.72 8.11 -17.52
N VAL A 310 -1.38 6.96 -16.93
CA VAL A 310 -0.96 5.77 -17.68
C VAL A 310 -2.09 5.25 -18.56
N ILE A 311 -3.31 5.16 -18.05
CA ILE A 311 -4.50 4.75 -18.84
C ILE A 311 -4.73 5.72 -20.00
N LEU A 312 -4.65 7.03 -19.76
CA LEU A 312 -4.81 8.05 -20.80
C LEU A 312 -3.77 7.88 -21.92
N VAL A 313 -2.50 7.67 -21.57
CA VAL A 313 -1.42 7.42 -22.55
C VAL A 313 -1.70 6.16 -23.36
N MET A 314 -2.13 5.07 -22.72
CA MET A 314 -2.47 3.82 -23.40
C MET A 314 -3.67 3.99 -24.34
N GLN A 315 -4.70 4.76 -23.94
CA GLN A 315 -5.84 5.07 -24.79
C GLN A 315 -5.43 5.88 -26.02
N ILE A 316 -4.59 6.91 -25.84
CA ILE A 316 -4.05 7.71 -26.95
C ILE A 316 -3.26 6.82 -27.92
N ALA A 317 -2.40 5.93 -27.40
CA ALA A 317 -1.63 5.01 -28.23
C ALA A 317 -2.52 4.07 -29.06
N LEU A 318 -3.60 3.53 -28.47
CA LEU A 318 -4.56 2.69 -29.19
C LEU A 318 -5.29 3.45 -30.31
N ILE A 319 -5.67 4.71 -30.06
CA ILE A 319 -6.29 5.57 -31.08
C ILE A 319 -5.33 5.80 -32.24
N VAL A 320 -4.05 6.11 -31.96
CA VAL A 320 -3.02 6.31 -32.99
C VAL A 320 -2.82 5.05 -33.83
N VAL A 321 -2.71 3.87 -33.20
CA VAL A 321 -2.61 2.59 -33.91
C VAL A 321 -3.85 2.34 -34.78
N GLY A 322 -5.05 2.64 -34.28
CA GLY A 322 -6.29 2.54 -35.05
C GLY A 322 -6.30 3.43 -36.30
N ILE A 323 -5.81 4.67 -36.20
CA ILE A 323 -5.69 5.60 -37.34
C ILE A 323 -4.70 5.05 -38.38
N ILE A 324 -3.57 4.52 -37.95
CA ILE A 324 -2.57 3.93 -38.85
C ILE A 324 -3.16 2.73 -39.60
N ILE A 325 -3.83 1.82 -38.89
CA ILE A 325 -4.49 0.65 -39.51
C ILE A 325 -5.56 1.09 -40.51
N ALA A 326 -6.42 2.05 -40.15
CA ALA A 326 -7.43 2.59 -41.04
C ALA A 326 -6.80 3.20 -42.31
N GLY A 327 -5.71 3.96 -42.16
CA GLY A 327 -4.94 4.50 -43.27
C GLY A 327 -4.38 3.41 -44.19
N CYS A 328 -3.79 2.36 -43.63
CA CYS A 328 -3.31 1.20 -44.39
C CYS A 328 -4.43 0.50 -45.17
N VAL A 329 -5.60 0.31 -44.55
CA VAL A 329 -6.77 -0.29 -45.21
C VAL A 329 -7.27 0.58 -46.34
N LEU A 330 -7.38 1.90 -46.15
CA LEU A 330 -7.78 2.83 -47.20
C LEU A 330 -6.81 2.83 -48.39
N CYS A 331 -5.50 2.81 -48.12
CA CYS A 331 -4.47 2.68 -49.16
C CYS A 331 -4.63 1.36 -49.94
N PHE A 332 -4.89 0.25 -49.25
CA PHE A 332 -5.10 -1.05 -49.87
C PHE A 332 -6.36 -1.08 -50.75
N VAL A 333 -7.48 -0.54 -50.25
CA VAL A 333 -8.73 -0.43 -51.01
C VAL A 333 -8.54 0.45 -52.24
N LYS A 334 -7.87 1.61 -52.10
CA LYS A 334 -7.59 2.51 -53.23
C LYS A 334 -6.71 1.85 -54.28
N LYS A 335 -5.65 1.13 -53.85
CA LYS A 335 -4.79 0.35 -54.76
C LYS A 335 -5.60 -0.70 -55.52
N ARG A 336 -6.39 -1.51 -54.80
CA ARG A 336 -7.22 -2.56 -55.40
C ARG A 336 -8.25 -1.99 -56.37
N TRP A 337 -8.79 -0.82 -56.09
CA TRP A 337 -9.72 -0.12 -56.98
C TRP A 337 -9.03 0.45 -58.23
N TRP A 338 -7.80 0.97 -58.09
CA TRP A 338 -6.96 1.36 -59.22
C TRP A 338 -6.59 0.18 -60.12
N ASP A 339 -6.18 -0.95 -59.54
CA ASP A 339 -5.84 -2.17 -60.29
C ASP A 339 -7.04 -2.66 -61.11
N ARG A 340 -8.26 -2.66 -60.54
CA ARG A 340 -9.49 -3.00 -61.28
C ARG A 340 -9.73 -2.07 -62.47
N ARG A 341 -9.56 -0.75 -62.29
CA ARG A 341 -9.73 0.21 -63.38
C ARG A 341 -8.73 0.04 -64.53
N GLN A 342 -7.49 -0.34 -64.24
CA GLN A 342 -6.52 -0.64 -65.30
C GLN A 342 -6.89 -1.93 -66.06
N THR A 343 -7.46 -2.93 -65.36
CA THR A 343 -7.94 -4.17 -65.99
C THR A 343 -9.12 -3.90 -66.95
N ASP A 344 -10.03 -2.99 -66.57
CA ASP A 344 -11.18 -2.61 -67.41
C ASP A 344 -10.76 -1.82 -68.67
N GLN A 345 -9.68 -1.01 -68.61
CA GLN A 345 -9.18 -0.28 -69.80
C GLN A 345 -8.40 -1.18 -70.78
N VAL A 346 -7.71 -2.21 -70.30
CA VAL A 346 -7.05 -3.22 -71.15
C VAL A 346 -8.07 -4.16 -71.82
N ALA A 347 -9.23 -4.40 -71.20
CA ALA A 347 -10.33 -5.12 -71.83
C ALA A 347 -10.97 -4.32 -73.00
N SER A 348 -11.06 -2.99 -72.90
CA SER A 348 -11.60 -2.15 -73.98
C SER A 348 -10.65 -1.96 -75.18
N THR A 349 -9.34 -2.12 -74.99
CA THR A 349 -8.36 -2.03 -76.09
C THR A 349 -8.20 -3.34 -76.87
N ASN A 350 -8.41 -4.50 -76.22
CA ASN A 350 -8.40 -5.82 -76.89
C ASN A 350 -9.69 -6.15 -77.65
N VAL A 351 -10.77 -5.36 -77.52
CA VAL A 351 -12.00 -5.53 -78.33
C VAL A 351 -11.86 -4.85 -79.70
N GLN A 352 -10.90 -3.92 -79.86
CA GLN A 352 -10.71 -3.19 -81.12
C GLN A 352 -9.70 -3.85 -82.08
N GLU A 353 -8.92 -4.84 -81.62
CA GLU A 353 -7.92 -5.55 -82.44
C GLU A 353 -8.41 -6.90 -82.99
N ASN A 354 -9.54 -7.43 -82.48
CA ASN A 354 -10.10 -8.71 -82.93
C ASN A 354 -11.28 -8.56 -83.92
N ALA A 355 -11.59 -7.33 -84.38
CA ALA A 355 -12.71 -7.07 -85.28
C ALA A 355 -12.33 -7.05 -86.78
N SER A 356 -11.13 -7.48 -87.15
CA SER A 356 -10.67 -7.42 -88.55
C SER A 356 -9.91 -8.64 -89.01
N LEU A 357 -10.41 -9.86 -88.83
CA LEU A 357 -10.02 -11.01 -89.66
C LEU A 357 -10.87 -12.22 -89.29
N THR A 358 -11.91 -12.47 -90.08
CA THR A 358 -12.16 -13.72 -90.82
C THR A 358 -13.59 -13.69 -91.33
N GLY A 359 -13.73 -13.49 -92.64
CA GLY A 359 -14.92 -13.90 -93.39
C GLY A 359 -14.84 -15.37 -93.79
N TYR A 360 -16.00 -15.87 -94.24
CA TYR A 360 -16.28 -17.17 -94.86
C TYR A 360 -16.23 -18.38 -93.91
N ALA A 361 -17.21 -19.28 -93.84
CA ALA A 361 -18.46 -19.45 -94.58
C ALA A 361 -19.40 -20.44 -93.83
N ASP A 362 -20.68 -20.32 -94.17
CA ASP A 362 -21.79 -21.29 -94.21
C ASP A 362 -21.62 -22.73 -93.67
N CYS A 363 -22.61 -23.20 -92.89
CA CYS A 363 -23.82 -23.80 -93.44
C CYS A 363 -24.87 -24.13 -92.36
N GLU A 364 -26.12 -23.83 -92.70
CA GLU A 364 -27.40 -24.18 -92.08
C GLU A 364 -27.63 -25.68 -91.83
N MET A 365 -28.43 -26.03 -90.81
CA MET A 365 -29.85 -26.39 -91.02
C MET A 365 -30.64 -26.65 -89.73
N SER A 366 -31.82 -25.99 -89.68
CA SER A 366 -33.12 -26.43 -89.13
C SER A 366 -33.27 -26.70 -87.61
N GLY A 367 -34.32 -26.23 -86.92
CA GLY A 367 -35.53 -25.51 -87.31
C GLY A 367 -36.52 -25.39 -86.13
N ALA A 368 -37.47 -24.45 -86.27
CA ALA A 368 -38.75 -24.25 -85.55
C ALA A 368 -38.71 -23.96 -84.03
N LYS A 369 -39.08 -22.75 -83.56
CA LYS A 369 -40.44 -22.26 -83.20
C LYS A 369 -41.10 -23.11 -82.09
N SER A 370 -41.70 -22.59 -81.01
CA SER A 370 -42.24 -21.27 -80.66
C SER A 370 -42.55 -21.22 -79.15
N GLU A 371 -42.84 -20.01 -78.67
CA GLU A 371 -43.33 -19.59 -77.34
C GLU A 371 -44.43 -20.46 -76.69
N GLU A 372 -44.45 -20.54 -75.36
CA GLU A 372 -45.47 -19.89 -74.50
C GLU A 372 -45.23 -20.10 -72.98
N THR A 373 -45.10 -18.96 -72.29
CA THR A 373 -45.81 -18.52 -71.06
C THR A 373 -46.16 -19.46 -69.87
N VAL A 374 -45.74 -18.97 -68.69
CA VAL A 374 -46.52 -18.72 -67.46
C VAL A 374 -46.50 -19.72 -66.29
N ALA A 375 -46.17 -19.14 -65.12
CA ALA A 375 -46.47 -19.52 -63.73
C ALA A 375 -45.88 -20.83 -63.21
N LEU A 376 -45.60 -21.04 -61.91
CA LEU A 376 -45.40 -20.27 -60.68
C LEU A 376 -45.08 -21.39 -59.66
N ASN A 377 -44.35 -21.03 -58.60
CA ASN A 377 -44.38 -21.66 -57.27
C ASN A 377 -43.39 -22.80 -56.93
N THR A 378 -42.48 -22.42 -56.02
CA THR A 378 -42.15 -23.07 -54.72
C THR A 378 -41.95 -24.58 -54.65
N GLN A 379 -40.69 -24.99 -54.38
CA GLN A 379 -40.21 -25.49 -53.08
C GLN A 379 -38.87 -26.21 -53.31
N LYS A 380 -37.79 -25.77 -52.66
CA LYS A 380 -36.65 -26.63 -52.35
C LYS A 380 -36.65 -26.87 -50.85
N GLN A 381 -37.05 -28.09 -50.51
CA GLN A 381 -37.05 -28.65 -49.18
C GLN A 381 -35.63 -29.06 -48.78
N TYR A 382 -35.37 -28.87 -47.50
CA TYR A 382 -34.18 -29.21 -46.74
C TYR A 382 -33.85 -30.71 -46.75
N VAL A 383 -32.55 -31.02 -46.64
CA VAL A 383 -32.09 -32.20 -45.90
C VAL A 383 -31.06 -31.77 -44.86
N GLN A 384 -31.45 -31.99 -43.61
CA GLN A 384 -30.68 -31.95 -42.38
C GLN A 384 -29.84 -33.22 -42.23
N TYR A 385 -28.64 -33.11 -41.66
CA TYR A 385 -27.98 -34.20 -40.96
C TYR A 385 -27.42 -33.70 -39.62
N GLY A 386 -28.10 -34.10 -38.54
CA GLY A 386 -27.54 -34.98 -37.52
C GLY A 386 -26.53 -34.39 -36.54
N ASN A 387 -27.03 -34.06 -35.35
CA ASN A 387 -26.31 -33.82 -34.11
C ASN A 387 -25.27 -34.91 -33.79
N SER A 388 -24.08 -34.53 -33.32
CA SER A 388 -23.19 -35.40 -32.53
C SER A 388 -23.06 -34.81 -31.13
N GLU A 389 -23.25 -35.69 -30.16
CA GLU A 389 -23.31 -35.45 -28.72
C GLU A 389 -22.00 -34.87 -28.16
N GLU A 390 -22.17 -33.97 -27.20
CA GLU A 390 -21.11 -33.43 -26.35
C GLU A 390 -20.52 -34.53 -25.45
N ILE A 391 -19.22 -34.78 -25.60
CA ILE A 391 -18.42 -35.55 -24.66
C ILE A 391 -17.93 -34.57 -23.57
N PRO A 392 -18.21 -34.80 -22.27
CA PRO A 392 -17.72 -33.92 -21.22
C PRO A 392 -16.19 -34.06 -21.07
N PRO A 393 -15.49 -32.98 -20.65
CA PRO A 393 -14.05 -33.01 -20.51
C PRO A 393 -13.62 -33.97 -19.39
N PRO A 394 -12.44 -34.62 -19.51
CA PRO A 394 -11.92 -35.45 -18.44
C PRO A 394 -11.64 -34.60 -17.19
N PRO A 395 -11.82 -35.15 -15.98
CA PRO A 395 -11.55 -34.42 -14.75
C PRO A 395 -10.07 -34.06 -14.65
N TYR A 396 -9.80 -32.81 -14.26
CA TYR A 396 -8.47 -32.33 -13.90
C TYR A 396 -7.81 -33.29 -12.89
N PRO A 397 -6.53 -33.65 -13.05
CA PRO A 397 -5.78 -34.25 -11.96
C PRO A 397 -5.68 -33.21 -10.84
N GLY A 398 -6.20 -33.55 -9.66
CA GLY A 398 -6.04 -32.76 -8.45
C GLY A 398 -4.56 -32.57 -8.10
N PRO A 399 -4.24 -31.63 -7.19
CA PRO A 399 -2.87 -31.38 -6.78
C PRO A 399 -2.25 -32.66 -6.23
N GLN A 400 -1.13 -33.07 -6.84
CA GLN A 400 -0.21 -34.03 -6.24
C GLN A 400 0.25 -33.44 -4.91
N THR A 401 -0.19 -34.08 -3.83
CA THR A 401 0.43 -33.92 -2.53
C THR A 401 1.74 -34.67 -2.58
N ASP A 402 2.85 -33.94 -2.68
CA ASP A 402 4.15 -34.50 -2.32
C ASP A 402 4.03 -34.97 -0.87
N GLY A 403 4.04 -36.29 -0.71
CA GLY A 403 4.08 -36.96 0.57
C GLY A 403 5.39 -36.61 1.28
N ILE A 404 5.36 -35.56 2.10
CA ILE A 404 6.22 -35.52 3.26
C ILE A 404 5.51 -36.32 4.33
N THR A 405 5.96 -37.57 4.49
CA THR A 405 5.71 -38.39 5.67
C THR A 405 6.14 -37.59 6.91
N LEU A 406 5.19 -36.95 7.58
CA LEU A 406 5.39 -36.48 8.95
C LEU A 406 5.44 -37.73 9.84
N PRO A 407 6.45 -37.88 10.72
CA PRO A 407 6.43 -38.95 11.71
C PRO A 407 5.23 -38.77 12.66
N PRO A 408 4.67 -39.86 13.21
CA PRO A 408 3.49 -39.80 14.06
C PRO A 408 3.77 -38.95 15.31
N PRO A 409 2.72 -38.32 15.89
CA PRO A 409 2.85 -37.56 17.11
C PRO A 409 3.28 -38.50 18.24
N ILE A 410 4.38 -38.14 18.92
CA ILE A 410 4.81 -38.79 20.16
C ILE A 410 3.74 -38.46 21.21
N LEU A 411 2.79 -39.38 21.42
CA LEU A 411 2.02 -39.44 22.65
C LEU A 411 2.99 -39.79 23.79
N ASN A 412 2.90 -39.04 24.88
CA ASN A 412 3.61 -39.16 26.16
C ASN A 412 4.96 -38.44 26.25
N GLN A 413 4.90 -37.15 26.59
CA GLN A 413 5.89 -36.52 27.46
C GLN A 413 5.19 -36.06 28.75
N PRO A 414 5.75 -36.33 29.95
CA PRO A 414 5.20 -35.81 31.20
C PRO A 414 5.34 -34.29 31.27
N PRO A 415 4.44 -33.58 31.97
CA PRO A 415 4.49 -32.13 32.08
C PRO A 415 5.79 -31.68 32.74
N TYR A 416 6.47 -30.69 32.14
CA TYR A 416 7.61 -30.01 32.73
C TYR A 416 7.22 -29.43 34.11
N PRO A 417 8.08 -29.54 35.14
CA PRO A 417 7.83 -28.92 36.42
C PRO A 417 7.84 -27.38 36.28
N PRO A 418 7.01 -26.65 37.05
CA PRO A 418 6.96 -25.20 36.99
C PRO A 418 8.31 -24.59 37.43
N MET A 419 8.79 -23.62 36.65
CA MET A 419 9.99 -22.83 36.95
C MET A 419 9.85 -22.14 38.32
N GLN A 420 10.63 -22.61 39.29
CA GLN A 420 10.81 -21.92 40.57
C GLN A 420 11.57 -20.61 40.32
N HIS A 421 10.98 -19.50 40.74
CA HIS A 421 11.64 -18.20 40.78
C HIS A 421 12.83 -18.27 41.74
N GLN A 422 14.05 -18.12 41.20
CA GLN A 422 15.22 -17.85 42.03
C GLN A 422 15.18 -16.39 42.50
N PRO A 423 15.44 -16.09 43.79
CA PRO A 423 15.57 -14.72 44.25
C PRO A 423 16.84 -14.07 43.66
N PRO A 424 16.83 -12.74 43.42
CA PRO A 424 17.96 -12.05 42.83
C PRO A 424 19.18 -12.07 43.76
N TYR A 425 20.35 -12.31 43.18
CA TYR A 425 21.65 -12.20 43.85
C TYR A 425 21.85 -10.79 44.44
N PRO A 426 22.48 -10.64 45.62
CA PRO A 426 22.81 -9.33 46.17
C PRO A 426 23.90 -8.65 45.32
N PRO A 427 23.89 -7.31 45.21
CA PRO A 427 24.89 -6.57 44.44
C PRO A 427 26.27 -6.67 45.06
N ALA A 428 27.29 -6.76 44.20
CA ALA A 428 28.70 -6.78 44.60
C ALA A 428 29.08 -5.48 45.34
N GLN A 429 29.74 -5.63 46.49
CA GLN A 429 30.28 -4.52 47.27
C GLN A 429 31.40 -3.82 46.47
N GLN A 430 31.28 -2.50 46.30
CA GLN A 430 32.36 -1.67 45.74
C GLN A 430 33.48 -1.52 46.78
N PRO A 431 34.77 -1.63 46.39
CA PRO A 431 35.88 -1.31 47.28
C PRO A 431 35.93 0.20 47.59
N PRO A 432 36.46 0.61 48.76
CA PRO A 432 36.40 1.99 49.23
C PRO A 432 37.24 2.94 48.36
N TYR A 433 36.65 4.09 48.03
CA TYR A 433 37.29 5.22 47.37
C TYR A 433 38.40 5.83 48.25
N THR A 434 39.64 5.83 47.75
CA THR A 434 40.72 6.68 48.26
C THR A 434 40.63 8.07 47.61
N PRO A 435 40.61 9.19 48.38
CA PRO A 435 40.64 10.53 47.81
C PRO A 435 42.01 10.85 47.20
N ALA A 436 42.03 11.33 45.96
CA ALA A 436 43.22 11.85 45.32
C ALA A 436 43.63 13.19 45.97
N GLN A 437 44.87 13.28 46.44
CA GLN A 437 45.51 14.53 46.85
C GLN A 437 45.76 15.43 45.63
N GLN A 438 45.32 16.68 45.70
CA GLN A 438 45.73 17.73 44.76
C GLN A 438 47.18 18.14 45.06
N PRO A 439 48.04 18.30 44.05
CA PRO A 439 49.30 18.99 44.24
C PRO A 439 49.08 20.51 44.19
N PHE A 440 49.54 21.17 45.26
CA PHE A 440 49.89 22.58 45.26
C PHE A 440 50.99 22.82 44.23
N TYR A 441 50.80 23.78 43.32
CA TYR A 441 51.72 24.87 43.00
C TYR A 441 51.05 25.88 42.06
#